data_AF-A0A1V6KH08-F1
#
_entry.id   AF-A0A1V6KH08-F1
#
_cell.length_a   1.000
_cell.length_b   1.000
_cell.length_c   1.000
_cell.angle_alpha   90.00
_cell.angle_beta   90.00
_cell.angle_gamma   90.00
#
_symmetry.space_group_name_H-M   'P 1'
#
loop_
_entity.id
_entity.type
_entity.pdbx_description
1 polymer ?
#
loop_
_entity_poly.entity_id
_entity_poly.type
_entity_poly.pdbx_seq_one_letter_code
_entity_poly.pdbx_strand_id
1 'polypeptide(L)' 'MRSVLSVSLPEKMASELDAIARATGRNKSDIVKESLGVFLWEARFRRMKKTLGPKAKASGLITDDDVFKVIS' A
#
# COMPACT_ATOMS: atom_id res chain seq x y z
N MET A 1 -7.31 -14.41 13.45
CA MET A 1 -7.41 -13.58 14.68
C MET A 1 -7.65 -12.13 14.27
N ARG A 2 -8.53 -11.42 14.96
CA ARG A 2 -8.78 -9.99 14.75
C ARG A 2 -8.14 -9.22 15.91
N SER A 3 -7.36 -8.20 15.60
CA SER A 3 -6.86 -7.23 16.60
C SER A 3 -7.63 -5.91 16.46
N VAL A 4 -7.75 -5.18 17.57
CA VAL A 4 -8.32 -3.83 17.60
C VAL A 4 -7.19 -2.86 17.91
N LEU A 5 -7.07 -1.81 17.10
CA LEU A 5 -6.10 -0.74 17.26
C LEU A 5 -6.87 0.55 17.55
N SER A 6 -6.65 1.14 18.72
CA SER A 6 -7.17 2.47 19.07
C SER A 6 -6.06 3.50 18.89
N VAL A 7 -6.32 4.53 18.11
CA VAL A 7 -5.35 5.60 17.80
C VAL A 7 -6.00 6.95 17.92
N SER A 8 -5.25 7.93 18.44
CA SER A 8 -5.66 9.33 18.40
C SER A 8 -5.37 9.90 17.01
N LEU A 9 -6.32 10.67 16.49
CA LEU A 9 -6.17 11.39 15.23
C LEU A 9 -6.26 12.89 15.50
N PRO A 10 -5.35 13.71 14.93
CA PRO A 10 -5.55 15.14 14.79
C PRO A 10 -6.95 15.49 14.30
N GLU A 11 -7.54 16.52 14.91
CA GLU A 11 -8.94 16.92 14.69
C GLU A 11 -9.29 17.13 13.21
N LYS A 12 -8.38 17.75 12.46
CA LYS A 12 -8.52 17.95 11.02
C LYS A 12 -8.67 16.62 10.26
N MET A 13 -7.82 15.63 10.55
CA MET A 13 -7.88 14.32 9.89
C MET A 13 -9.14 13.54 10.27
N ALA A 14 -9.57 13.62 11.52
CA ALA A 14 -10.83 13.03 11.95
C ALA A 14 -12.02 13.64 11.18
N SER A 15 -12.02 14.96 11.02
CA SER A 15 -13.07 15.70 10.31
C SER A 15 -13.11 15.37 8.81
N GLU A 16 -11.95 15.24 8.17
CA GLU A 16 -11.83 14.84 6.76
C GLU A 16 -12.30 13.39 6.54
N LEU A 17 -11.89 12.47 7.41
CA LEU A 17 -12.34 11.07 7.37
C LEU A 17 -13.87 10.97 7.51
N ASP A 18 -14.45 11.79 8.40
CA ASP A 18 -15.89 11.87 8.60
C ASP A 18 -16.63 12.39 7.36
N ALA A 19 -16.09 13.42 6.71
CA ALA A 19 -16.66 13.96 5.49
C ALA A 19 -16.65 12.92 4.35
N ILE A 20 -15.54 12.23 4.16
CA ILE A 20 -15.40 11.17 3.14
C ILE A 20 -16.35 10.01 3.44
N ALA A 21 -16.42 9.56 4.69
CA ALA A 21 -17.32 8.48 5.10
C ALA A 21 -18.79 8.82 4.80
N ARG A 22 -19.22 10.06 5.13
CA ARG A 22 -20.58 10.53 4.82
C ARG A 22 -20.85 10.64 3.32
N ALA A 23 -19.93 11.24 2.56
CA ALA A 23 -20.09 11.43 1.13
C ALA A 23 -20.14 10.12 0.33
N THR A 24 -19.43 9.09 0.81
CA THR A 24 -19.32 7.78 0.14
C THR A 24 -20.26 6.72 0.70
N GLY A 25 -20.94 6.98 1.82
CA GLY A 25 -21.74 5.99 2.56
C GLY A 25 -20.90 4.86 3.18
N ARG A 26 -19.58 5.02 3.24
CA ARG A 26 -18.65 3.98 3.75
C ARG A 26 -18.39 4.15 5.24
N ASN A 27 -18.10 3.04 5.92
CA ASN A 27 -17.65 3.07 7.30
C ASN A 27 -16.20 3.59 7.40
N LYS A 28 -15.93 4.50 8.34
CA LYS A 28 -14.58 5.00 8.67
C LYS A 28 -13.58 3.87 8.88
N SER A 29 -13.99 2.79 9.56
CA SER A 29 -13.09 1.68 9.84
C SER A 29 -12.65 0.94 8.56
N ASP A 30 -13.50 0.87 7.55
CA ASP A 30 -13.18 0.20 6.28
C ASP A 30 -12.25 1.07 5.44
N ILE A 31 -12.48 2.38 5.41
CA ILE A 31 -11.58 3.35 4.79
C ILE A 31 -10.18 3.24 5.42
N VAL A 32 -10.09 3.26 6.76
CA VAL A 32 -8.80 3.18 7.47
C VAL A 32 -8.09 1.84 7.20
N LYS A 33 -8.83 0.72 7.21
CA LYS A 33 -8.27 -0.61 6.90
C LYS A 33 -7.69 -0.66 5.48
N GLU A 34 -8.41 -0.12 4.50
CA GLU A 34 -7.97 -0.07 3.10
C GLU A 34 -6.72 0.79 2.95
N SER A 35 -6.74 2.01 3.49
CA SER A 35 -5.59 2.93 3.47
C SER A 35 -4.35 2.31 4.12
N LEU A 36 -4.53 1.63 5.28
CA LEU A 36 -3.44 0.93 5.95
C LEU A 36 -2.91 -0.24 5.09
N GLY A 37 -3.80 -0.97 4.42
CA GLY A 37 -3.44 -2.04 3.48
C GLY A 37 -2.54 -1.53 2.35
N VAL A 38 -2.93 -0.42 1.70
CA VAL A 38 -2.15 0.23 0.63
C VAL A 38 -0.78 0.65 1.16
N PHE A 39 -0.73 1.31 2.32
CA PHE A 39 0.52 1.75 2.94
C PHE A 39 1.47 0.58 3.23
N LEU A 40 0.96 -0.49 3.85
CA LEU A 40 1.76 -1.67 4.18
C LEU A 40 2.26 -2.41 2.94
N TRP A 41 1.42 -2.52 1.90
CA TRP A 41 1.83 -3.10 0.63
C TRP A 41 2.97 -2.29 -0.02
N GLU A 42 2.85 -0.98 -0.06
CA GLU A 42 3.83 -0.10 -0.66
C GLU A 42 5.17 -0.14 0.11
N ALA A 43 5.11 -0.17 1.44
CA ALA A 43 6.28 -0.35 2.29
C ALA A 43 6.99 -1.70 2.03
N ARG A 44 6.22 -2.80 1.92
CA ARG A 44 6.75 -4.12 1.57
C ARG A 44 7.35 -4.13 0.18
N PHE A 45 6.67 -3.54 -0.80
CA PHE A 45 7.13 -3.48 -2.19
C PHE A 45 8.44 -2.71 -2.31
N ARG A 46 8.56 -1.54 -1.67
CA ARG A 46 9.81 -0.76 -1.62
C ARG A 46 10.97 -1.57 -1.03
N ARG A 47 10.72 -2.29 0.06
CA ARG A 47 11.73 -3.15 0.70
C ARG A 47 12.19 -4.25 -0.24
N MET A 48 11.24 -4.94 -0.90
CA MET A 48 11.53 -5.99 -1.87
C MET A 48 12.28 -5.45 -3.09
N LYS A 49 11.88 -4.30 -3.63
CA LYS A 49 12.56 -3.67 -4.77
C LYS A 49 14.02 -3.33 -4.44
N LYS A 50 14.31 -2.87 -3.22
CA LYS A 50 15.68 -2.58 -2.77
C LYS A 50 16.57 -3.83 -2.76
N THR A 51 16.03 -5.00 -2.42
CA THR A 51 16.81 -6.24 -2.35
C THR A 51 16.87 -6.99 -3.67
N LEU A 52 15.78 -7.02 -4.44
CA LEU A 52 15.71 -7.74 -5.70
C LEU A 52 16.21 -6.94 -6.90
N GLY A 53 16.12 -5.61 -6.85
CA GLY A 53 16.54 -4.74 -7.95
C GLY A 53 17.99 -4.96 -8.42
N PRO A 54 18.99 -5.01 -7.50
CA PRO A 54 20.36 -5.31 -7.90
C PRO A 54 20.54 -6.70 -8.52
N LYS A 55 19.80 -7.70 -8.02
CA LYS A 55 19.85 -9.08 -8.56
C LYS A 55 19.25 -9.14 -9.96
N ALA A 56 18.09 -8.51 -10.16
CA ALA A 56 17.44 -8.43 -11.47
C ALA A 56 18.35 -7.75 -12.50
N LYS A 57 18.99 -6.63 -12.14
CA LYS A 57 19.97 -5.95 -13.00
C LYS A 57 21.17 -6.82 -13.36
N ALA A 58 21.71 -7.57 -12.39
CA ALA A 58 22.81 -8.50 -12.65
C ALA A 58 22.42 -9.64 -13.59
N SER A 59 21.13 -10.00 -13.63
CA SER A 59 20.55 -10.97 -14.57
C SER A 59 20.06 -10.35 -15.88
N GLY A 60 20.33 -9.06 -16.15
CA GLY A 60 19.92 -8.38 -17.39
C GLY A 60 18.44 -7.99 -17.44
N LEU A 61 17.68 -8.14 -16.36
CA LEU A 61 16.26 -7.79 -16.27
C LEU A 61 16.12 -6.36 -15.75
N ILE A 62 16.03 -5.39 -16.67
CA ILE A 62 16.00 -3.95 -16.34
C ILE A 62 14.63 -3.35 -16.65
N THR A 63 14.03 -3.80 -17.74
CA THR A 63 12.73 -3.34 -18.26
C THR A 63 11.70 -4.44 -18.22
N ASP A 64 10.42 -4.08 -18.35
CA ASP A 64 9.35 -5.05 -18.45
C ASP A 64 9.52 -5.92 -19.71
N ASP A 65 10.02 -5.36 -20.82
CA ASP A 65 10.34 -6.10 -22.04
C ASP A 65 11.39 -7.19 -21.81
N ASP A 66 12.40 -6.94 -20.97
CA ASP A 66 13.40 -7.95 -20.62
C ASP A 66 12.77 -9.11 -19.86
N VAL A 67 11.78 -8.82 -19.00
CA VAL A 67 11.02 -9.85 -18.28
C VAL A 67 10.16 -10.66 -19.25
N PHE A 68 9.42 -9.99 -20.15
CA PHE A 68 8.55 -10.67 -21.11
C PHE A 68 9.31 -11.63 -22.01
N LYS A 69 10.50 -11.25 -22.49
CA LYS A 69 11.39 -12.12 -23.29
C LYS A 69 11.81 -13.41 -22.57
N VAL A 70 11.79 -13.44 -21.24
CA VAL A 70 12.21 -14.61 -20.45
C VAL A 70 11.05 -15.52 -20.08
N ILE A 71 9.82 -14.99 -20.01
CA ILE A 71 8.64 -15.73 -19.53
C ILE A 71 7.62 -16.06 -20.63
N SER A 72 7.77 -15.51 -21.84
CA SER A 72 6.89 -15.71 -23.00
C SER A 72 7.66 -16.37 -24.13
#